data_AF-A0A0G0KZF5-F1
#
_entry.id   AF-A0A0G0KZF5-F1
#
_cell.length_a   1.000
_cell.length_b   1.000
_cell.length_c   1.000
_cell.angle_alpha   90.00
_cell.angle_beta   90.00
_cell.angle_gamma   90.00
#
_symmetry.space_group_name_H-M   'P 1'
#
loop_
_entity.id
_entity.type
_entity.pdbx_description
1 polymer ?
#
loop_
_entity_poly.entity_id
_entity_poly.type
_entity_poly.pdbx_seq_one_letter_code
_entity_poly.pdbx_strand_id
1 'polypeptide(L)'
;MERLKFKRKETELVEKLIRNHMFFSDTELITLSAVRRIIVKVEKENIWSLMNVRECDRVGMKKKETPYRLRKYFAMIEEALHDPISVGQLKIDGGFMIKELGILPGPRMGFILHALLEEVLDDPAKNTEKHLSELAKSLNMLGDAELKTLGERGKEKKENLEEKEIEKLHSKHGVR
;
A
#
# COMPACT_ATOMS: atom_id res chain seq x y z
N MET A 1 -29.45 -8.51 8.52
CA MET A 1 -29.67 -9.56 7.49
C MET A 1 -30.19 -10.88 8.06
N GLU A 2 -30.03 -11.13 9.37
CA GLU A 2 -30.43 -12.36 10.09
C GLU A 2 -31.86 -12.85 9.83
N ARG A 3 -32.87 -11.95 9.81
CA ARG A 3 -34.28 -12.30 9.51
C ARG A 3 -34.46 -13.06 8.18
N LEU A 4 -33.61 -12.76 7.20
CA LEU A 4 -33.63 -13.37 5.86
C LEU A 4 -32.63 -14.54 5.72
N LYS A 5 -31.95 -14.94 6.81
CA LYS A 5 -31.04 -16.09 6.88
C LYS A 5 -29.92 -16.11 5.81
N PHE A 6 -29.43 -14.93 5.41
CA PHE A 6 -28.25 -14.80 4.56
C PHE A 6 -27.02 -15.48 5.16
N LYS A 7 -26.07 -15.88 4.32
CA LYS A 7 -24.83 -16.48 4.81
C LYS A 7 -24.05 -15.43 5.60
N ARG A 8 -23.34 -15.89 6.64
CA ARG A 8 -22.52 -15.03 7.49
C ARG A 8 -21.48 -14.24 6.68
N LYS A 9 -20.77 -14.90 5.74
CA LYS A 9 -19.81 -14.27 4.83
C LYS A 9 -20.41 -13.14 3.98
N GLU A 10 -21.66 -13.28 3.53
CA GLU A 10 -22.35 -12.22 2.76
C GLU A 10 -22.68 -11.03 3.66
N THR A 11 -23.12 -11.29 4.89
CA THR A 11 -23.43 -10.24 5.88
C THR A 11 -22.16 -9.47 6.28
N GLU A 12 -21.06 -10.17 6.54
CA GLU A 12 -19.76 -9.57 6.88
C GLU A 12 -19.18 -8.75 5.70
N LEU A 13 -19.33 -9.22 4.46
CA LEU A 13 -18.95 -8.45 3.26
C LEU A 13 -19.78 -7.17 3.12
N VAL A 14 -21.11 -7.27 3.21
CA VAL A 14 -22.01 -6.11 3.10
C VAL A 14 -21.73 -5.09 4.20
N GLU A 15 -21.52 -5.53 5.44
CA GLU A 15 -21.13 -4.64 6.54
C GLU A 15 -19.79 -3.95 6.26
N LYS A 16 -18.78 -4.69 5.79
CA LYS A 16 -17.44 -4.17 5.48
C LYS A 16 -17.49 -3.10 4.38
N LEU A 17 -18.31 -3.30 3.34
CA LEU A 17 -18.52 -2.31 2.27
C LEU A 17 -19.25 -1.07 2.79
N ILE A 18 -20.38 -1.23 3.50
CA ILE A 18 -21.15 -0.11 4.05
C ILE A 18 -20.33 0.68 5.08
N ARG A 19 -19.52 0.03 5.90
CA ARG A 19 -18.66 0.69 6.91
C ARG A 19 -17.57 1.57 6.27
N ASN A 20 -17.13 1.26 5.05
CA ASN A 20 -15.98 1.93 4.41
C ASN A 20 -16.34 2.78 3.16
N HIS A 21 -17.55 2.69 2.60
CA HIS A 21 -17.90 3.39 1.33
C HIS A 21 -17.85 4.93 1.42
N MET A 22 -18.03 5.49 2.61
CA MET A 22 -17.84 6.92 2.90
C MET A 22 -16.35 7.29 3.06
N PHE A 23 -15.47 6.68 2.26
CA PHE A 23 -14.06 7.00 2.27
C PHE A 23 -13.83 8.45 1.84
N PHE A 24 -12.83 9.07 2.46
CA PHE A 24 -12.35 10.39 2.08
C PHE A 24 -11.75 10.30 0.67
N SER A 25 -12.28 11.09 -0.26
CA SER A 25 -11.93 11.05 -1.69
C SER A 25 -11.52 12.43 -2.20
N ASP A 26 -11.01 13.32 -1.34
CA ASP A 26 -10.48 14.60 -1.82
C ASP A 26 -9.04 14.44 -2.31
N THR A 27 -8.86 14.71 -3.60
CA THR A 27 -7.69 14.28 -4.37
C THR A 27 -6.49 15.22 -4.27
N GLU A 28 -6.64 16.29 -3.51
CA GLU A 28 -5.58 17.23 -3.12
C GLU A 28 -4.99 16.90 -1.74
N LEU A 29 -5.70 16.09 -0.94
CA LEU A 29 -5.35 15.80 0.46
C LEU A 29 -5.15 14.30 0.74
N ILE A 30 -5.52 13.42 -0.18
CA ILE A 30 -5.36 11.97 -0.03
C ILE A 30 -4.01 11.48 -0.53
N THR A 31 -3.36 10.63 0.27
CA THR A 31 -2.11 9.94 -0.09
C THR A 31 -2.35 8.48 -0.47
N LEU A 32 -1.44 7.88 -1.25
CA LEU A 32 -1.48 6.44 -1.58
C LEU A 32 -1.51 5.56 -0.33
N SER A 33 -0.83 5.97 0.74
CA SER A 33 -0.88 5.30 2.04
C SER A 33 -2.29 5.28 2.66
N ALA A 34 -3.13 6.29 2.41
CA ALA A 34 -4.53 6.27 2.81
C ALA A 34 -5.36 5.31 1.95
N VAL A 35 -5.11 5.25 0.64
CA VAL A 35 -5.76 4.29 -0.27
C VAL A 35 -5.37 2.84 0.06
N ARG A 36 -4.08 2.56 0.30
CA ARG A 36 -3.59 1.26 0.80
C ARG A 36 -4.30 0.82 2.09
N ARG A 37 -4.51 1.73 3.05
CA ARG A 37 -5.29 1.44 4.27
C ARG A 37 -6.76 1.08 3.98
N ILE A 38 -7.39 1.67 2.96
CA ILE A 38 -8.75 1.29 2.54
C ILE A 38 -8.73 -0.10 1.89
N ILE A 39 -7.79 -0.38 0.98
CA ILE A 39 -7.62 -1.71 0.35
C ILE A 39 -7.45 -2.81 1.41
N VAL A 40 -6.63 -2.59 2.44
CA VAL A 40 -6.46 -3.55 3.55
C VAL A 40 -7.76 -3.73 4.36
N LYS A 41 -8.49 -2.65 4.64
CA LYS A 41 -9.76 -2.71 5.40
C LYS A 41 -10.89 -3.45 4.68
N VAL A 42 -10.90 -3.46 3.34
CA VAL A 42 -11.96 -4.11 2.55
C VAL A 42 -11.52 -5.41 1.88
N GLU A 43 -10.23 -5.74 1.92
CA GLU A 43 -9.53 -6.74 1.10
C GLU A 43 -9.43 -6.39 -0.40
N LYS A 44 -8.30 -6.78 -1.02
CA LYS A 44 -7.99 -6.53 -2.45
C LYS A 44 -9.08 -7.05 -3.40
N GLU A 45 -9.74 -8.14 -3.05
CA GLU A 45 -10.83 -8.75 -3.82
C GLU A 45 -12.10 -7.87 -3.87
N ASN A 46 -12.37 -7.08 -2.82
CA ASN A 46 -13.60 -6.31 -2.69
C ASN A 46 -13.44 -4.80 -2.97
N ILE A 47 -12.23 -4.31 -3.29
CA ILE A 47 -12.00 -2.88 -3.52
C ILE A 47 -12.86 -2.32 -4.67
N TRP A 48 -13.04 -3.09 -5.74
CA TRP A 48 -13.90 -2.71 -6.86
C TRP A 48 -15.38 -2.68 -6.46
N SER A 49 -15.82 -3.63 -5.62
CA SER A 49 -17.17 -3.60 -5.02
C SER A 49 -17.38 -2.36 -4.14
N LEU A 50 -16.34 -1.89 -3.42
CA LEU A 50 -16.41 -0.64 -2.65
C LEU A 50 -16.57 0.59 -3.55
N MET A 51 -15.86 0.63 -4.68
CA MET A 51 -15.98 1.70 -5.66
C MET A 51 -17.39 1.73 -6.27
N ASN A 52 -17.93 0.58 -6.67
CA ASN A 52 -19.29 0.47 -7.21
C ASN A 52 -20.33 0.96 -6.20
N VAL A 53 -20.23 0.58 -4.91
CA VAL A 53 -21.12 1.09 -3.85
C VAL A 53 -21.04 2.61 -3.73
N ARG A 54 -19.86 3.20 -3.89
CA ARG A 54 -19.67 4.66 -3.87
C ARG A 54 -20.24 5.36 -5.12
N GLU A 55 -20.21 4.72 -6.28
CA GLU A 55 -20.87 5.23 -7.49
C GLU A 55 -22.40 5.20 -7.33
N CYS A 56 -22.96 4.08 -6.87
CA CYS A 56 -24.40 3.94 -6.61
C CYS A 56 -24.92 4.99 -5.62
N ASP A 57 -24.22 5.23 -4.51
CA ASP A 57 -24.54 6.29 -3.54
C ASP A 57 -24.63 7.68 -4.21
N ARG A 58 -23.66 8.00 -5.08
CA ARG A 58 -23.63 9.29 -5.79
C ARG A 58 -24.74 9.43 -6.83
N VAL A 59 -25.08 8.37 -7.54
CA VAL A 59 -26.22 8.33 -8.47
C VAL A 59 -27.52 8.51 -7.70
N GLY A 60 -27.67 7.85 -6.55
CA GLY A 60 -28.81 8.06 -5.64
C GLY A 60 -28.96 9.51 -5.16
N MET A 61 -27.85 10.22 -4.96
CA MET A 61 -27.83 11.67 -4.67
C MET A 61 -28.13 12.58 -5.88
N LYS A 62 -28.46 12.04 -7.06
CA LYS A 62 -28.55 12.78 -8.34
C LYS A 62 -27.28 13.56 -8.71
N LYS A 63 -26.11 13.14 -8.20
CA LYS A 63 -24.82 13.74 -8.53
C LYS A 63 -24.21 13.00 -9.71
N LYS A 64 -23.29 13.66 -10.44
CA LYS A 64 -22.51 12.99 -11.48
C LYS A 64 -21.80 11.77 -10.89
N GLU A 65 -22.05 10.62 -11.49
CA GLU A 65 -21.60 9.28 -11.11
C GLU A 65 -20.08 9.26 -10.86
N THR A 66 -19.30 9.48 -11.94
CA THR A 66 -17.84 9.64 -11.90
C THR A 66 -17.41 11.13 -11.99
N PRO A 67 -17.28 11.85 -10.87
CA PRO A 67 -16.56 13.12 -10.85
C PRO A 67 -15.06 12.89 -11.06
N TYR A 68 -14.32 13.95 -11.42
CA TYR A 68 -12.86 13.91 -11.55
C TYR A 68 -12.18 13.28 -10.31
N ARG A 69 -12.62 13.68 -9.11
CA ARG A 69 -12.10 13.16 -7.83
C ARG A 69 -12.21 11.64 -7.70
N LEU A 70 -13.32 11.05 -8.15
CA LEU A 70 -13.51 9.59 -8.07
C LEU A 70 -12.63 8.88 -9.10
N ARG A 71 -12.50 9.40 -10.34
CA ARG A 71 -11.59 8.83 -11.36
C ARG A 71 -10.13 8.86 -10.93
N LYS A 72 -9.66 9.93 -10.27
CA LYS A 72 -8.30 9.94 -9.69
C LYS A 72 -8.17 8.96 -8.53
N TYR A 73 -9.23 8.71 -7.74
CA TYR A 73 -9.23 7.63 -6.74
C TYR A 73 -9.16 6.22 -7.37
N PHE A 74 -9.84 5.98 -8.51
CA PHE A 74 -9.67 4.73 -9.29
C PHE A 74 -8.20 4.52 -9.69
N ALA A 75 -7.55 5.53 -10.29
CA ALA A 75 -6.14 5.45 -10.65
C ALA A 75 -5.22 5.18 -9.44
N MET A 76 -5.47 5.84 -8.30
CA MET A 76 -4.72 5.60 -7.07
C MET A 76 -4.95 4.20 -6.47
N ILE A 77 -6.09 3.54 -6.74
CA ILE A 77 -6.28 2.13 -6.41
C ILE A 77 -5.41 1.27 -7.33
N GLU A 78 -5.47 1.46 -8.65
CA GLU A 78 -4.66 0.69 -9.61
C GLU A 78 -3.17 0.77 -9.27
N GLU A 79 -2.67 1.98 -9.00
CA GLU A 79 -1.31 2.26 -8.55
C GLU A 79 -0.99 1.57 -7.20
N ALA A 80 -1.87 1.69 -6.20
CA ALA A 80 -1.70 1.04 -4.90
C ALA A 80 -1.80 -0.50 -4.96
N LEU A 81 -2.38 -1.06 -6.02
CA LEU A 81 -2.48 -2.49 -6.29
C LEU A 81 -1.30 -3.06 -7.07
N HIS A 82 -0.51 -2.20 -7.73
CA HIS A 82 0.51 -2.61 -8.70
C HIS A 82 1.84 -3.02 -8.05
N ASP A 83 2.34 -2.26 -7.06
CA ASP A 83 3.71 -2.47 -6.54
C ASP A 83 3.89 -2.41 -4.99
N PRO A 84 4.92 -3.07 -4.45
CA PRO A 84 5.35 -2.98 -3.04
C PRO A 84 6.10 -1.66 -2.74
N ILE A 85 5.37 -0.55 -2.61
CA ILE A 85 5.94 0.79 -2.35
C ILE A 85 6.19 1.06 -0.84
N SER A 86 6.27 0.02 -0.01
CA SER A 86 6.51 0.17 1.43
C SER A 86 7.11 -1.07 2.08
N VAL A 87 7.86 -0.86 3.16
CA VAL A 87 8.44 -1.93 3.99
C VAL A 87 7.39 -2.92 4.53
N GLY A 88 6.13 -2.50 4.67
CA GLY A 88 5.01 -3.37 5.07
C GLY A 88 4.44 -4.24 3.94
N GLN A 89 4.98 -4.15 2.72
CA GLN A 89 4.64 -5.01 1.58
C GLN A 89 5.78 -5.98 1.21
N LEU A 90 6.88 -5.97 1.97
CA LEU A 90 7.94 -6.98 1.88
C LEU A 90 7.42 -8.33 2.37
N LYS A 91 7.94 -9.43 1.81
CA LYS A 91 7.58 -10.80 2.24
C LYS A 91 8.13 -11.18 3.61
N ILE A 92 9.10 -10.45 4.15
CA ILE A 92 9.58 -10.61 5.52
C ILE A 92 9.32 -9.32 6.30
N ASP A 93 8.99 -9.48 7.58
CA ASP A 93 8.79 -8.38 8.52
C ASP A 93 9.76 -8.49 9.71
N GLY A 94 9.69 -7.52 10.64
CA GLY A 94 10.53 -7.54 11.84
C GLY A 94 10.28 -8.76 12.75
N GLY A 95 9.08 -9.33 12.74
CA GLY A 95 8.75 -10.53 13.52
C GLY A 95 9.42 -11.78 12.96
N PHE A 96 9.44 -11.91 11.63
CA PHE A 96 10.20 -12.94 10.91
C PHE A 96 11.71 -12.78 11.15
N MET A 97 12.23 -11.56 11.06
CA MET A 97 13.66 -11.28 11.32
C MET A 97 14.11 -11.67 12.74
N ILE A 98 13.25 -11.49 13.74
CA ILE A 98 13.55 -11.92 15.12
C ILE A 98 13.54 -13.45 15.23
N LYS A 99 12.52 -14.12 14.70
CA LYS A 99 12.31 -15.57 14.88
C LYS A 99 13.25 -16.42 14.04
N GLU A 100 13.34 -16.13 12.74
CA GLU A 100 14.02 -17.00 11.76
C GLU A 100 15.47 -16.58 11.49
N LEU A 101 15.80 -15.29 11.71
CA LEU A 101 17.13 -14.74 11.46
C LEU A 101 17.90 -14.38 12.75
N GLY A 102 17.24 -14.43 13.92
CA GLY A 102 17.86 -14.11 15.21
C GLY A 102 18.27 -12.64 15.38
N ILE A 103 17.72 -11.73 14.57
CA ILE A 103 18.11 -10.32 14.56
C ILE A 103 17.46 -9.60 15.75
N LEU A 104 18.29 -8.95 16.58
CA LEU A 104 17.82 -8.22 17.76
C LEU A 104 16.92 -7.03 17.36
N PRO A 105 15.81 -6.79 18.08
CA PRO A 105 14.96 -5.64 17.84
C PRO A 105 15.69 -4.33 18.13
N GLY A 106 15.67 -3.40 17.17
CA GLY A 106 16.32 -2.09 17.30
C GLY A 106 16.40 -1.33 15.97
N PRO A 107 17.02 -0.13 15.95
CA PRO A 107 17.08 0.72 14.76
C PRO A 107 17.70 0.05 13.52
N ARG A 108 18.70 -0.84 13.68
CA ARG A 108 19.29 -1.66 12.60
C ARG A 108 18.22 -2.38 11.78
N MET A 109 17.16 -2.89 12.42
CA MET A 109 16.08 -3.62 11.74
C MET A 109 15.31 -2.73 10.76
N GLY A 110 15.05 -1.48 11.14
CA GLY A 110 14.44 -0.49 10.25
C GLY A 110 15.33 -0.19 9.05
N PHE A 111 16.64 -0.01 9.26
CA PHE A 111 17.59 0.20 8.17
C PHE A 111 17.67 -1.00 7.21
N ILE A 112 17.68 -2.24 7.72
CA ILE A 112 17.61 -3.45 6.88
C ILE A 112 16.33 -3.45 6.05
N LEU A 113 15.16 -3.22 6.66
CA LEU A 113 13.88 -3.20 5.93
C LEU A 113 13.86 -2.13 4.84
N HIS A 114 14.41 -0.94 5.09
CA HIS A 114 14.51 0.11 4.07
C HIS A 114 15.51 -0.22 2.95
N ALA A 115 16.63 -0.89 3.26
CA ALA A 115 17.58 -1.37 2.25
C ALA A 115 16.98 -2.52 1.39
N LEU A 116 16.22 -3.44 2.00
CA LEU A 116 15.47 -4.48 1.27
C LEU A 116 14.40 -3.86 0.35
N LEU A 117 13.75 -2.78 0.79
CA LEU A 117 12.83 -2.02 -0.05
C LEU A 117 13.55 -1.38 -1.25
N GLU A 118 14.80 -0.93 -1.10
CA GLU A 118 15.59 -0.35 -2.21
C GLU A 118 15.73 -1.32 -3.40
N GLU A 119 16.01 -2.60 -3.10
CA GLU A 119 16.17 -3.70 -4.06
C GLU A 119 14.83 -4.12 -4.69
N VAL A 120 13.77 -4.19 -3.87
CA VAL A 120 12.41 -4.55 -4.30
C VAL A 120 11.74 -3.45 -5.14
N LEU A 121 12.16 -2.19 -4.97
CA LEU A 121 11.76 -1.07 -5.83
C LEU A 121 12.44 -1.11 -7.22
N ASP A 122 13.61 -1.74 -7.36
CA ASP A 122 14.25 -1.95 -8.67
C ASP A 122 13.71 -3.19 -9.38
N ASP A 123 13.42 -4.26 -8.64
CA ASP A 123 12.83 -5.48 -9.18
C ASP A 123 11.81 -6.11 -8.21
N PRO A 124 10.51 -5.84 -8.40
CA PRO A 124 9.44 -6.40 -7.57
C PRO A 124 9.40 -7.93 -7.54
N ALA A 125 9.97 -8.63 -8.54
CA ALA A 125 10.01 -10.10 -8.55
C ALA A 125 10.96 -10.66 -7.47
N LYS A 126 11.90 -9.86 -6.96
CA LYS A 126 12.79 -10.22 -5.84
C LYS A 126 12.08 -10.23 -4.48
N ASN A 127 10.85 -9.73 -4.39
CA ASN A 127 10.04 -9.75 -3.17
C ASN A 127 9.54 -11.18 -2.83
N THR A 128 10.48 -12.04 -2.44
CA THR A 128 10.27 -13.44 -2.04
C THR A 128 10.94 -13.69 -0.69
N GLU A 129 10.34 -14.54 0.14
CA GLU A 129 10.84 -14.83 1.50
C GLU A 129 12.30 -15.30 1.48
N LYS A 130 12.65 -16.21 0.55
CA LYS A 130 13.99 -16.76 0.43
C LYS A 130 15.03 -15.67 0.11
N HIS A 131 14.80 -14.88 -0.94
CA HIS A 131 15.75 -13.85 -1.37
C HIS A 131 15.93 -12.76 -0.31
N LEU A 132 14.83 -12.25 0.25
CA LEU A 132 14.90 -11.23 1.30
C LEU A 132 15.54 -11.76 2.58
N SER A 133 15.38 -13.05 2.92
CA SER A 133 16.05 -13.68 4.07
C SER A 133 17.56 -13.77 3.90
N GLU A 134 18.03 -14.14 2.70
CA GLU A 134 19.45 -14.20 2.36
C GLU A 134 20.08 -12.80 2.38
N LEU A 135 19.40 -11.81 1.79
CA LEU A 135 19.83 -10.41 1.77
C LEU A 135 19.77 -9.74 3.15
N ALA A 136 18.77 -10.04 3.99
CA ALA A 136 18.70 -9.56 5.37
C ALA A 136 19.87 -10.07 6.23
N LYS A 137 20.31 -11.32 6.01
CA LYS A 137 21.49 -11.88 6.69
C LYS A 137 22.78 -11.17 6.28
N SER A 138 22.99 -10.90 4.99
CA SER A 138 24.20 -10.20 4.54
C SER A 138 24.22 -8.74 5.02
N LEU A 139 23.08 -8.03 4.94
CA LEU A 139 22.92 -6.67 5.47
C LEU A 139 23.16 -6.61 6.99
N ASN A 140 22.76 -7.64 7.75
CA ASN A 140 22.99 -7.68 9.19
C ASN A 140 24.47 -7.92 9.57
N MET A 141 25.34 -8.33 8.64
CA MET A 141 26.79 -8.43 8.88
C MET A 141 27.53 -7.09 8.64
N LEU A 142 26.86 -6.08 8.06
CA LEU A 142 27.45 -4.75 7.82
C LEU A 142 27.55 -3.92 9.10
N GLY A 143 28.45 -2.94 9.09
CA GLY A 143 28.59 -1.98 10.19
C GLY A 143 27.38 -1.04 10.28
N ASP A 144 27.07 -0.54 11.48
CA ASP A 144 25.90 0.32 11.73
C ASP A 144 25.87 1.57 10.83
N ALA A 145 27.04 2.15 10.51
CA ALA A 145 27.15 3.32 9.65
C ALA A 145 26.82 3.01 8.18
N GLU A 146 27.32 1.90 7.64
CA GLU A 146 27.03 1.46 6.27
C GLU A 146 25.56 1.08 6.12
N LEU A 147 25.05 0.30 7.08
CA LEU A 147 23.66 -0.13 7.12
C LEU A 147 22.70 1.06 7.23
N LYS A 148 23.02 2.06 8.06
CA LYS A 148 22.27 3.32 8.13
C LYS A 148 22.25 4.04 6.78
N THR A 149 23.40 4.17 6.12
CA THR A 149 23.52 4.83 4.80
C THR A 149 22.67 4.11 3.73
N LEU A 150 22.68 2.77 3.74
CA LEU A 150 21.80 1.94 2.91
C LEU A 150 20.32 2.18 3.20
N GLY A 151 19.92 2.19 4.47
CA GLY A 151 18.53 2.44 4.89
C GLY A 151 18.04 3.86 4.55
N GLU A 152 18.91 4.87 4.68
CA GLU A 152 18.62 6.25 4.31
C GLU A 152 18.44 6.39 2.79
N ARG A 153 19.30 5.77 1.98
CA ARG A 153 19.14 5.73 0.52
C ARG A 153 17.85 5.01 0.09
N GLY A 154 17.52 3.87 0.69
CA GLY A 154 16.27 3.16 0.41
C GLY A 154 15.01 3.99 0.74
N LYS A 155 15.08 4.81 1.79
CA LYS A 155 14.03 5.77 2.16
C LYS A 155 13.96 6.95 1.19
N GLU A 156 15.10 7.55 0.84
CA GLU A 156 15.19 8.67 -0.11
C GLU A 156 14.76 8.25 -1.53
N LYS A 157 15.09 7.03 -1.97
CA LYS A 157 14.66 6.47 -3.26
C LYS A 157 13.14 6.27 -3.31
N LYS A 158 12.54 5.79 -2.21
CA LYS A 158 11.08 5.71 -2.07
C LYS A 158 10.44 7.10 -2.18
N GLU A 159 10.96 8.10 -1.47
CA GLU A 159 10.46 9.48 -1.48
C GLU A 159 10.61 10.11 -2.89
N ASN A 160 11.76 9.95 -3.56
CA ASN A 160 12.00 10.39 -4.94
C ASN A 160 11.09 9.72 -5.99
N LEU A 161 10.76 8.44 -5.82
CA LEU A 161 9.83 7.73 -6.72
C LEU A 161 8.40 8.23 -6.51
N GLU A 162 7.99 8.46 -5.25
CA GLU A 162 6.69 9.08 -4.96
C GLU A 162 6.60 10.50 -5.58
N GLU A 163 7.65 11.32 -5.52
CA GLU A 163 7.67 12.65 -6.15
C GLU A 163 7.67 12.62 -7.69
N LYS A 164 8.49 11.77 -8.32
CA LYS A 164 8.57 11.67 -9.80
C LYS A 164 7.29 11.12 -10.43
N GLU A 165 6.60 10.20 -9.76
CA GLU A 165 5.28 9.75 -10.23
C GLU A 165 4.21 10.82 -10.03
N ILE A 166 4.28 11.63 -8.95
CA ILE A 166 3.40 12.82 -8.80
C ILE A 166 3.62 13.81 -9.95
N GLU A 167 4.86 14.13 -10.34
CA GLU A 167 5.13 15.02 -11.49
C GLU A 167 4.63 14.46 -12.82
N LYS A 168 4.86 13.16 -13.10
CA LYS A 168 4.32 12.49 -14.29
C LYS A 168 2.78 12.52 -14.31
N LEU A 169 2.14 12.31 -13.16
CA LEU A 169 0.69 12.35 -13.00
C LEU A 169 0.14 13.75 -13.27
N HIS A 170 0.78 14.79 -12.73
CA HIS A 170 0.45 16.19 -12.96
C HIS A 170 0.49 16.53 -14.46
N SER A 171 1.61 16.19 -15.12
CA SER A 171 1.79 16.36 -16.57
C SER A 171 0.75 15.60 -17.40
N LYS A 172 0.52 14.31 -17.11
CA LYS A 172 -0.41 13.44 -17.84
C LYS A 172 -1.89 13.86 -17.72
N HIS A 173 -2.26 14.52 -16.62
CA HIS A 173 -3.63 14.98 -16.38
C HIS A 173 -3.84 16.48 -16.59
N GLY A 174 -2.84 17.21 -17.08
CA GLY A 174 -2.94 18.64 -17.40
C GLY A 174 -3.10 19.54 -16.16
N VAL A 175 -2.60 19.08 -15.01
CA VAL A 175 -2.58 19.83 -13.76
C VAL A 175 -1.17 20.38 -13.57
N ARG A 176 -1.06 21.70 -13.43
CA ARG A 176 0.17 22.39 -12.98
C ARG A 176 0.07 22.66 -11.48
#